data_AF-A0A3P6F8X1-F1
#
_entry.id   AF-A0A3P6F8X1-F1
#
_cell.length_a   1.000
_cell.length_b   1.000
_cell.length_c   1.000
_cell.angle_alpha   90.00
_cell.angle_beta   90.00
_cell.angle_gamma   90.00
#
_symmetry.space_group_name_H-M   'P 1'
#
loop_
_entity.id
_entity.type
_entity.pdbx_description
1 polymer ?
#
loop_
_entity_poly.entity_id
_entity_poly.type
_entity_poly.pdbx_seq_one_letter_code
_entity_poly.pdbx_strand_id
1 'polypeptide(L)'
;MVDALRKLLDSGKLSEEDCHSILRGLGNKGFDIDVHVRIPERGIHPHELGKRQPPCDIALYGRLGVHCFNFEKSSVTDSFSQNGEHLRVFTQICRLKPEKPGEGEGAFSLLDDEAVDELYKGRMPNFLSEANPDDRLRFYEVQEQDICENDWLRLYTDFALYCYWQYNEDAFKFCLPSEINKILVETFETHTDPSLKLKSSNAIFHINFTAKSRDYISVVRRTTDGKTGHMILQISTWTNPPSSP
;
A
#
# COMPACT_ATOMS: atom_id res chain seq x y z
N MET A 1 6.56 10.37 -7.19
CA MET A 1 7.65 11.10 -6.50
C MET A 1 8.51 11.99 -7.42
N VAL A 2 9.11 11.45 -8.50
CA VAL A 2 10.03 12.21 -9.39
C VAL A 2 9.40 13.49 -9.95
N ASP A 3 8.14 13.46 -10.37
CA ASP A 3 7.46 14.63 -10.93
C ASP A 3 7.13 15.71 -9.88
N ALA A 4 7.01 15.34 -8.61
CA ALA A 4 6.87 16.29 -7.52
C ALA A 4 8.19 17.02 -7.24
N LEU A 5 9.32 16.29 -7.24
CA LEU A 5 10.66 16.89 -7.17
C LEU A 5 10.93 17.79 -8.37
N ARG A 6 10.50 17.38 -9.58
CA ARG A 6 10.60 18.20 -10.80
C ARG A 6 9.80 19.49 -10.70
N LYS A 7 8.52 19.43 -10.31
CA LYS A 7 7.68 20.62 -10.05
C LYS A 7 8.29 21.56 -8.98
N LEU A 8 8.99 21.02 -7.98
CA LEU A 8 9.70 21.82 -6.96
C LEU A 8 10.98 22.48 -7.50
N LEU A 9 11.70 21.79 -8.38
CA LEU A 9 12.86 22.31 -9.11
C LEU A 9 12.44 23.45 -10.06
N ASP A 10 11.43 23.19 -10.89
CA ASP A 10 10.88 24.13 -11.88
C ASP A 10 10.28 25.39 -11.22
N SER A 11 9.85 25.28 -9.96
CA SER A 11 9.35 26.43 -9.16
C SER A 11 10.44 27.15 -8.36
N GLY A 12 11.71 26.75 -8.48
CA GLY A 12 12.83 27.34 -7.74
C GLY A 12 12.79 27.14 -6.22
N LYS A 13 11.91 26.24 -5.73
CA LYS A 13 11.75 25.93 -4.30
C LYS A 13 12.76 24.89 -3.80
N LEU A 14 13.40 24.17 -4.73
CA LEU A 14 14.55 23.30 -4.51
C LEU A 14 15.65 23.70 -5.50
N SER A 15 16.91 23.66 -5.08
CA SER A 15 18.04 23.73 -6.03
C SER A 15 18.32 22.38 -6.69
N GLU A 16 19.08 22.38 -7.78
CA GLU A 16 19.60 21.13 -8.37
C GLU A 16 20.50 20.37 -7.39
N GLU A 17 21.26 21.07 -6.54
CA GLU A 17 22.09 20.43 -5.53
C GLU A 17 21.25 19.78 -4.41
N ASP A 18 20.17 20.42 -3.98
CA ASP A 18 19.21 19.85 -3.01
C ASP A 18 18.51 18.62 -3.62
N CYS A 19 18.05 18.73 -4.86
CA CYS A 19 17.38 17.62 -5.55
C CYS A 19 18.35 16.45 -5.77
N HIS A 20 19.59 16.71 -6.18
CA HIS A 20 20.63 15.68 -6.24
C HIS A 20 21.05 15.16 -4.87
N SER A 21 20.97 15.96 -3.79
CA SER A 21 21.21 15.52 -2.41
C SER A 21 20.08 14.60 -1.92
N ILE A 22 18.83 14.93 -2.22
CA ILE A 22 17.65 14.10 -1.93
C ILE A 22 17.68 12.81 -2.76
N LEU A 23 17.98 12.87 -4.05
CA LEU A 23 18.07 11.70 -4.92
C LEU A 23 19.26 10.80 -4.58
N ARG A 24 20.44 11.36 -4.23
CA ARG A 24 21.56 10.57 -3.68
C ARG A 24 21.26 10.05 -2.28
N GLY A 25 20.53 10.83 -1.48
CA GLY A 25 20.03 10.44 -0.17
C GLY A 25 19.11 9.23 -0.26
N LEU A 26 18.15 9.22 -1.19
CA LEU A 26 17.25 8.10 -1.46
C LEU A 26 17.96 6.92 -2.16
N GLY A 27 18.94 7.20 -3.02
CA GLY A 27 19.73 6.18 -3.71
C GLY A 27 20.72 5.42 -2.80
N ASN A 28 21.25 6.09 -1.77
CA ASN A 28 22.11 5.46 -0.74
C ASN A 28 21.33 5.03 0.51
N LYS A 29 20.16 5.62 0.81
CA LYS A 29 19.23 5.15 1.86
C LYS A 29 18.21 4.22 1.22
N GLY A 30 18.67 3.05 0.81
CA GLY A 30 17.76 1.91 0.66
C GLY A 30 17.00 1.70 1.98
N PHE A 31 15.78 1.16 1.88
CA PHE A 31 15.07 0.62 3.05
C PHE A 31 15.75 -0.69 3.47
N ASP A 32 16.93 -0.52 4.05
CA ASP A 32 17.78 -1.59 4.54
C ASP A 32 17.16 -2.14 5.82
N ILE A 33 16.57 -3.34 5.73
CA ILE A 33 15.93 -4.01 6.86
C ILE A 33 17.04 -4.38 7.84
N ASP A 34 17.16 -3.59 8.90
CA ASP A 34 18.18 -3.77 9.92
C ASP A 34 18.01 -5.14 10.59
N VAL A 35 18.95 -6.04 10.30
CA VAL A 35 19.03 -7.42 10.80
C VAL A 35 19.10 -7.53 12.32
N HIS A 36 19.32 -6.41 13.03
CA HIS A 36 19.38 -6.34 14.49
C HIS A 36 18.12 -5.74 15.13
N VAL A 37 17.16 -5.24 14.35
CA VAL A 37 15.82 -4.92 14.88
C VAL A 37 15.16 -6.20 15.38
N ARG A 38 14.52 -6.15 16.55
CA ARG A 38 13.71 -7.27 17.04
C ARG A 38 12.55 -7.50 16.08
N ILE A 39 12.67 -8.56 15.28
CA ILE A 39 11.60 -9.06 14.41
C ILE A 39 10.48 -9.55 15.35
N PRO A 40 9.20 -9.17 15.15
CA PRO A 40 8.09 -9.81 15.85
C PRO A 40 8.07 -11.32 15.55
N GLU A 41 7.55 -12.13 16.48
CA GLU A 41 7.49 -13.60 16.33
C GLU A 41 6.76 -14.08 15.05
N ARG A 42 6.02 -13.19 14.40
CA ARG A 42 5.42 -13.39 13.08
C ARG A 42 5.80 -12.20 12.22
N GLY A 43 6.58 -12.45 11.16
CA GLY A 43 7.01 -11.40 10.26
C GLY A 43 8.02 -11.83 9.21
N ILE A 44 8.19 -10.99 8.20
CA ILE A 44 9.18 -11.15 7.14
C ILE A 44 10.56 -11.11 7.78
N HIS A 45 11.31 -12.20 7.66
CA HIS A 45 12.68 -12.23 8.16
C HIS A 45 13.57 -11.36 7.25
N PRO A 46 14.50 -10.57 7.82
CA PRO A 46 15.47 -9.78 7.06
C PRO A 46 16.16 -10.63 5.98
N HIS A 47 16.09 -10.20 4.73
CA HIS A 47 16.64 -10.94 3.59
C HIS A 47 17.80 -10.16 2.98
N GLU A 48 19.03 -10.66 3.15
CA GLU A 48 20.24 -10.02 2.63
C GLU A 48 20.31 -10.11 1.09
N LEU A 49 19.83 -9.06 0.43
CA LEU A 49 19.89 -8.90 -1.01
C LEU A 49 21.26 -8.36 -1.42
N GLY A 50 22.22 -9.28 -1.65
CA GLY A 50 23.56 -8.94 -2.14
C GLY A 50 23.56 -8.30 -3.54
N LYS A 51 23.66 -9.11 -4.60
CA LYS A 51 23.56 -8.64 -6.01
C LYS A 51 22.34 -9.21 -6.76
N ARG A 52 21.41 -9.83 -6.02
CA ARG A 52 20.21 -10.45 -6.58
C ARG A 52 19.05 -9.47 -6.53
N GLN A 53 18.11 -9.57 -7.47
CA GLN A 53 16.85 -8.84 -7.36
C GLN A 53 16.03 -9.40 -6.19
N PRO A 54 15.25 -8.57 -5.48
CA PRO A 54 14.30 -9.03 -4.48
C PRO A 54 13.29 -10.03 -5.07
N PRO A 55 12.91 -11.07 -4.31
CA PRO A 55 11.61 -11.74 -4.46
C PRO A 55 10.46 -10.72 -4.56
N CYS A 56 9.41 -11.05 -5.33
CA CYS A 56 8.35 -10.09 -5.62
C CYS A 56 7.57 -9.63 -4.39
N ASP A 57 7.37 -10.49 -3.40
CA ASP A 57 6.81 -10.13 -2.09
C ASP A 57 7.70 -9.10 -1.38
N ILE A 58 9.00 -9.34 -1.25
CA ILE A 58 9.97 -8.40 -0.65
C ILE A 58 9.97 -7.05 -1.38
N ALA A 59 9.82 -7.04 -2.71
CA ALA A 59 9.71 -5.81 -3.48
C ALA A 59 8.38 -5.05 -3.24
N LEU A 60 7.25 -5.77 -3.16
CA LEU A 60 5.94 -5.20 -2.85
C LEU A 60 5.89 -4.68 -1.41
N TYR A 61 6.43 -5.44 -0.46
CA TYR A 61 6.59 -5.07 0.95
C TYR A 61 7.52 -3.86 1.09
N GLY A 62 8.64 -3.81 0.39
CA GLY A 62 9.49 -2.61 0.32
C GLY A 62 8.70 -1.39 -0.15
N ARG A 63 7.97 -1.50 -1.28
CA ARG A 63 7.12 -0.42 -1.81
C ARG A 63 5.98 -0.02 -0.87
N LEU A 64 5.39 -0.96 -0.14
CA LEU A 64 4.37 -0.69 0.88
C LEU A 64 4.96 0.07 2.07
N GLY A 65 6.17 -0.32 2.48
CA GLY A 65 6.98 0.42 3.45
C GLY A 65 7.21 1.86 3.00
N VAL A 66 7.65 2.09 1.75
CA VAL A 66 7.83 3.43 1.18
C VAL A 66 6.53 4.22 1.08
N HIS A 67 5.43 3.59 0.61
CA HIS A 67 4.13 4.25 0.53
C HIS A 67 3.68 4.73 1.91
N CYS A 68 3.73 3.84 2.90
CA CYS A 68 3.52 4.22 4.28
C CYS A 68 4.53 5.27 4.73
N PHE A 69 5.85 5.20 4.46
CA PHE A 69 6.80 6.25 4.87
C PHE A 69 6.37 7.65 4.40
N ASN A 70 5.92 7.74 3.15
CA ASN A 70 5.45 8.96 2.51
C ASN A 70 4.07 9.41 3.05
N PHE A 71 3.33 8.51 3.70
CA PHE A 71 2.11 8.78 4.46
C PHE A 71 2.49 9.09 5.92
N GLU A 72 2.80 8.04 6.72
CA GLU A 72 3.66 8.08 7.91
C GLU A 72 4.52 6.80 8.10
N LYS A 73 5.84 6.97 8.28
CA LYS A 73 6.89 6.03 8.75
C LYS A 73 6.56 4.53 9.14
N SER A 74 6.53 3.53 8.22
CA SER A 74 6.37 2.05 8.48
C SER A 74 7.41 0.94 8.03
N SER A 75 7.40 -0.27 8.60
CA SER A 75 8.12 -1.47 8.08
C SER A 75 7.16 -2.63 8.02
N VAL A 76 7.28 -3.44 6.99
CA VAL A 76 6.21 -4.33 6.55
C VAL A 76 6.35 -5.71 7.15
N THR A 77 5.22 -6.34 7.41
CA THR A 77 5.10 -7.61 8.13
C THR A 77 3.85 -8.31 7.59
N ASP A 78 3.95 -9.61 7.36
CA ASP A 78 2.86 -10.41 6.77
C ASP A 78 2.02 -11.08 7.87
N SER A 79 0.71 -11.30 7.63
CA SER A 79 -0.17 -12.04 8.52
C SER A 79 -1.16 -12.95 7.81
N PHE A 80 -1.43 -14.07 8.46
CA PHE A 80 -2.54 -14.96 8.15
C PHE A 80 -3.89 -14.23 8.18
N SER A 81 -4.82 -14.67 7.34
CA SER A 81 -6.18 -14.13 7.25
C SER A 81 -6.95 -14.30 8.56
N GLN A 82 -7.64 -13.24 9.00
CA GLN A 82 -8.44 -13.23 10.23
C GLN A 82 -9.95 -13.33 9.95
N ASN A 83 -10.43 -12.77 8.85
CA ASN A 83 -11.85 -12.48 8.57
C ASN A 83 -12.33 -12.96 7.19
N GLY A 84 -11.62 -13.91 6.57
CA GLY A 84 -11.95 -14.46 5.25
C GLY A 84 -11.44 -13.64 4.06
N GLU A 85 -10.60 -12.63 4.31
CA GLU A 85 -9.74 -12.02 3.30
C GLU A 85 -8.76 -13.05 2.71
N HIS A 86 -8.36 -12.85 1.46
CA HIS A 86 -7.41 -13.73 0.79
C HIS A 86 -5.95 -13.43 1.25
N LEU A 87 -5.63 -12.17 1.55
CA LEU A 87 -4.34 -11.67 2.03
C LEU A 87 -4.53 -10.56 3.08
N ARG A 88 -3.69 -10.55 4.14
CA ARG A 88 -3.62 -9.50 5.17
C ARG A 88 -2.17 -9.07 5.41
N VAL A 89 -1.75 -7.97 4.80
CA VAL A 89 -0.40 -7.40 5.00
C VAL A 89 -0.49 -6.18 5.88
N PHE A 90 0.52 -5.93 6.71
CA PHE A 90 0.50 -4.77 7.59
C PHE A 90 1.89 -4.21 7.84
N THR A 91 1.95 -3.07 8.54
CA THR A 91 3.19 -2.35 8.77
C THR A 91 3.30 -1.86 10.23
N GLN A 92 4.52 -1.83 10.79
CA GLN A 92 4.79 -1.45 12.19
C GLN A 92 5.94 -0.42 12.41
N ILE A 93 7.04 -0.37 11.62
CA ILE A 93 8.16 0.60 11.90
C ILE A 93 8.94 1.13 10.68
N CYS A 94 8.76 2.36 10.18
CA CYS A 94 9.87 2.96 9.42
C CYS A 94 10.74 3.65 10.44
N ARG A 95 11.96 3.80 9.98
CA ARG A 95 12.46 5.15 9.77
C ARG A 95 13.36 5.10 8.55
N LEU A 96 13.91 6.24 8.15
CA LEU A 96 15.24 6.19 7.56
C LEU A 96 16.13 5.48 8.58
N LYS A 97 16.94 4.51 8.15
CA LYS A 97 17.88 3.82 9.04
C LYS A 97 18.69 4.86 9.82
N PRO A 98 18.76 4.78 11.16
CA PRO A 98 19.46 5.78 11.95
C PRO A 98 20.96 5.73 11.65
N GLU A 99 21.64 6.87 11.75
CA GLU A 99 23.08 6.96 11.46
C GLU A 99 23.94 6.26 12.53
N LYS A 100 23.38 6.02 13.72
CA LYS A 100 23.99 5.22 14.79
C LYS A 100 23.01 4.17 15.31
N PRO A 101 23.48 2.95 15.67
CA PRO A 101 22.68 2.00 16.45
C PRO A 101 22.15 2.64 17.74
N GLY A 102 20.92 2.33 18.14
CA GLY A 102 20.25 2.94 19.30
C GLY A 102 19.61 4.32 19.05
N GLU A 103 20.02 5.07 18.02
CA GLU A 103 19.35 6.35 17.71
C GLU A 103 18.00 6.11 17.03
N GLY A 104 16.95 6.79 17.51
CA GLY A 104 15.59 6.64 16.98
C GLY A 104 14.96 5.26 17.16
N GLU A 105 15.55 4.37 17.98
CA GLU A 105 14.89 3.17 18.51
C GLU A 105 13.82 3.58 19.54
N GLY A 106 12.73 4.18 19.03
CA GLY A 106 11.49 4.29 19.78
C GLY A 106 10.98 2.90 20.16
N ALA A 107 10.25 2.81 21.27
CA ALA A 107 9.66 1.55 21.70
C ALA A 107 8.85 0.91 20.56
N PHE A 108 9.16 -0.34 20.23
CA PHE A 108 8.41 -1.14 19.26
C PHE A 108 6.93 -1.16 19.66
N SER A 109 6.09 -0.49 18.87
CA SER A 109 4.65 -0.51 19.11
C SER A 109 4.05 -1.69 18.35
N LEU A 110 3.28 -2.52 19.05
CA LEU A 110 2.46 -3.53 18.40
C LEU A 110 1.25 -2.86 17.76
N LEU A 111 0.80 -3.42 16.64
CA LEU A 111 -0.55 -3.15 16.12
C LEU A 111 -1.58 -3.41 17.23
N ASP A 112 -2.55 -2.51 17.30
CA ASP A 112 -3.71 -2.61 18.17
C ASP A 112 -4.93 -2.77 17.27
N ASP A 113 -5.24 -4.04 16.95
CA ASP A 113 -6.38 -4.41 16.11
C ASP A 113 -7.71 -3.94 16.77
N GLU A 114 -7.73 -3.83 18.10
CA GLU A 114 -8.83 -3.28 18.90
C GLU A 114 -9.03 -1.77 18.70
N ALA A 115 -7.98 -0.99 18.48
CA ALA A 115 -8.04 0.46 18.22
C ALA A 115 -8.43 0.84 16.77
N VAL A 116 -8.48 -0.12 15.84
CA VAL A 116 -9.05 0.10 14.50
C VAL A 116 -10.54 0.48 14.60
N ASP A 117 -10.99 1.40 13.74
CA ASP A 117 -12.40 1.83 13.69
C ASP A 117 -13.36 0.65 13.38
N GLU A 118 -14.38 0.47 14.24
CA GLU A 118 -15.42 -0.56 14.13
C GLU A 118 -16.14 -0.57 12.78
N LEU A 119 -16.29 0.59 12.12
CA LEU A 119 -16.90 0.69 10.79
C LEU A 119 -16.12 -0.06 9.71
N TYR A 120 -14.85 -0.35 9.95
CA TYR A 120 -13.96 -1.07 9.03
C TYR A 120 -13.59 -2.47 9.53
N LYS A 121 -14.12 -2.95 10.66
CA LYS A 121 -13.85 -4.30 11.19
C LYS A 121 -14.70 -5.40 10.52
N GLY A 122 -14.41 -6.66 10.85
CA GLY A 122 -15.16 -7.83 10.41
C GLY A 122 -14.86 -8.29 8.98
N ARG A 123 -15.81 -9.00 8.36
CA ARG A 123 -15.66 -9.57 7.00
C ARG A 123 -15.41 -8.48 5.94
N MET A 124 -14.65 -8.85 4.90
CA MET A 124 -14.49 -7.99 3.73
C MET A 124 -15.85 -7.74 3.05
N PRO A 125 -16.13 -6.50 2.60
CA PRO A 125 -17.35 -6.21 1.87
C PRO A 125 -17.33 -6.81 0.46
N ASN A 126 -18.50 -6.93 -0.16
CA ASN A 126 -18.62 -7.32 -1.56
C ASN A 126 -18.06 -6.21 -2.47
N PHE A 127 -17.56 -6.59 -3.65
CA PHE A 127 -17.11 -5.65 -4.67
C PHE A 127 -18.24 -4.77 -5.20
N LEU A 128 -17.98 -3.46 -5.33
CA LEU A 128 -18.90 -2.47 -5.92
C LEU A 128 -18.26 -1.81 -7.15
N SER A 129 -18.94 -1.89 -8.31
CA SER A 129 -18.53 -1.24 -9.56
C SER A 129 -18.94 0.22 -9.67
N GLU A 130 -19.93 0.64 -8.89
CA GLU A 130 -20.51 1.98 -8.89
C GLU A 130 -21.15 2.29 -7.53
N ALA A 131 -21.29 3.58 -7.22
CA ALA A 131 -21.96 4.06 -6.03
C ALA A 131 -23.43 4.38 -6.32
N ASN A 132 -24.31 4.23 -5.33
CA ASN A 132 -25.66 4.77 -5.43
C ASN A 132 -25.60 6.31 -5.59
N PRO A 133 -26.49 6.93 -6.39
CA PRO A 133 -26.53 8.38 -6.56
C PRO A 133 -26.70 9.17 -5.25
N ASP A 134 -27.34 8.56 -4.24
CA ASP A 134 -27.55 9.16 -2.92
C ASP A 134 -26.33 9.00 -1.99
N ASP A 135 -25.45 8.03 -2.23
CA ASP A 135 -24.26 7.73 -1.41
C ASP A 135 -23.00 8.52 -1.85
N ARG A 136 -23.13 9.54 -2.70
CA ARG A 136 -22.01 10.34 -3.25
C ARG A 136 -21.17 11.07 -2.19
N LEU A 137 -21.65 11.15 -0.94
CA LEU A 137 -20.87 11.65 0.20
C LEU A 137 -19.89 10.62 0.77
N ARG A 138 -20.15 9.32 0.60
CA ARG A 138 -19.32 8.19 1.08
C ARG A 138 -18.32 7.71 0.02
N PHE A 139 -18.73 7.71 -1.25
CA PHE A 139 -17.93 7.18 -2.35
C PHE A 139 -17.21 8.26 -3.17
N TYR A 140 -16.10 7.87 -3.80
CA TYR A 140 -15.44 8.63 -4.85
C TYR A 140 -14.96 7.72 -5.99
N GLU A 141 -15.37 8.03 -7.22
CA GLU A 141 -14.85 7.39 -8.42
C GLU A 141 -13.56 8.11 -8.84
N VAL A 142 -12.43 7.39 -8.73
CA VAL A 142 -11.09 7.97 -8.89
C VAL A 142 -10.84 8.32 -10.34
N GLN A 143 -10.38 9.56 -10.59
CA GLN A 143 -10.08 10.01 -11.95
C GLN A 143 -8.70 9.55 -12.40
N GLU A 144 -8.47 9.46 -13.71
CA GLU A 144 -7.18 9.02 -14.27
C GLU A 144 -6.00 9.89 -13.80
N GLN A 145 -6.22 11.20 -13.63
CA GLN A 145 -5.23 12.12 -13.07
C GLN A 145 -4.83 11.71 -11.64
N ASP A 146 -5.79 11.35 -10.80
CA ASP A 146 -5.50 10.91 -9.42
C ASP A 146 -4.76 9.56 -9.41
N ILE A 147 -5.07 8.64 -10.34
CA ILE A 147 -4.33 7.37 -10.50
C ILE A 147 -2.87 7.64 -10.90
N CYS A 148 -2.61 8.67 -11.70
CA CYS A 148 -1.26 9.11 -12.05
C CYS A 148 -0.53 9.82 -10.90
N GLU A 149 -1.23 10.62 -10.09
CA GLU A 149 -0.64 11.33 -8.95
C GLU A 149 -0.46 10.44 -7.71
N ASN A 150 -1.23 9.35 -7.58
CA ASN A 150 -1.22 8.40 -6.47
C ASN A 150 -0.71 7.03 -6.93
N ASP A 151 0.61 6.94 -7.16
CA ASP A 151 1.32 5.72 -7.58
C ASP A 151 1.07 4.48 -6.68
N TRP A 152 0.68 4.70 -5.43
CA TRP A 152 0.25 3.66 -4.48
C TRP A 152 -1.07 2.96 -4.83
N LEU A 153 -1.94 3.55 -5.67
CA LEU A 153 -3.12 2.84 -6.20
C LEU A 153 -2.71 1.69 -7.13
N ARG A 154 -1.62 1.87 -7.89
CA ARG A 154 -0.98 0.79 -8.66
C ARG A 154 -0.37 -0.25 -7.74
N LEU A 155 0.24 0.15 -6.62
CA LEU A 155 0.74 -0.80 -5.61
C LEU A 155 -0.40 -1.67 -5.02
N TYR A 156 -1.56 -1.10 -4.71
CA TYR A 156 -2.70 -1.89 -4.20
C TYR A 156 -3.23 -2.86 -5.28
N THR A 157 -3.19 -2.44 -6.54
CA THR A 157 -3.51 -3.31 -7.70
C THR A 157 -2.47 -4.44 -7.87
N ASP A 158 -1.18 -4.15 -7.68
CA ASP A 158 -0.11 -5.15 -7.72
C ASP A 158 -0.31 -6.19 -6.60
N PHE A 159 -0.62 -5.77 -5.37
CA PHE A 159 -0.97 -6.68 -4.27
C PHE A 159 -2.23 -7.49 -4.57
N ALA A 160 -3.26 -6.88 -5.18
CA ALA A 160 -4.47 -7.58 -5.57
C ALA A 160 -4.18 -8.73 -6.56
N LEU A 161 -3.32 -8.48 -7.56
CA LEU A 161 -2.87 -9.49 -8.52
C LEU A 161 -1.98 -10.56 -7.87
N TYR A 162 -1.05 -10.17 -7.00
CA TYR A 162 -0.17 -11.09 -6.27
C TYR A 162 -0.97 -12.04 -5.35
N CYS A 163 -1.98 -11.50 -4.68
CA CYS A 163 -2.95 -12.22 -3.87
C CYS A 163 -3.75 -13.24 -4.68
N TYR A 164 -4.28 -12.86 -5.87
CA TYR A 164 -5.00 -13.79 -6.73
C TYR A 164 -4.16 -15.00 -7.15
N TRP A 165 -2.89 -14.77 -7.49
CA TRP A 165 -1.94 -15.83 -7.86
C TRP A 165 -1.41 -16.64 -6.66
N GLN A 166 -1.99 -16.49 -5.47
CA GLN A 166 -1.62 -17.22 -4.25
C GLN A 166 -0.10 -17.15 -3.99
N TYR A 167 0.44 -15.94 -4.13
CA TYR A 167 1.85 -15.64 -3.86
C TYR A 167 2.85 -16.25 -4.87
N ASN A 168 2.36 -16.86 -5.95
CA ASN A 168 3.20 -17.40 -7.02
C ASN A 168 3.91 -16.27 -7.79
N GLU A 169 5.21 -16.11 -7.54
CA GLU A 169 6.02 -15.07 -8.15
C GLU A 169 6.05 -15.11 -9.68
N ASP A 170 6.16 -16.29 -10.29
CA ASP A 170 6.33 -16.40 -11.75
C ASP A 170 5.03 -16.08 -12.48
N ALA A 171 3.89 -16.52 -11.96
CA ALA A 171 2.57 -16.17 -12.49
C ALA A 171 2.25 -14.68 -12.31
N PHE A 172 2.61 -14.10 -11.15
CA PHE A 172 2.50 -12.67 -10.90
C PHE A 172 3.37 -11.85 -11.86
N LYS A 173 4.68 -12.13 -11.94
CA LYS A 173 5.62 -11.47 -12.86
C LYS A 173 5.18 -11.60 -14.31
N PHE A 174 4.71 -12.80 -14.71
CA PHE A 174 4.17 -13.01 -16.05
C PHE A 174 2.96 -12.11 -16.32
N CYS A 175 2.11 -11.86 -15.33
CA CYS A 175 0.89 -11.05 -15.52
C CYS A 175 1.11 -9.53 -15.53
N LEU A 176 2.26 -9.03 -15.09
CA LEU A 176 2.56 -7.59 -15.08
C LEU A 176 2.85 -7.00 -16.48
N PRO A 177 2.65 -5.67 -16.66
CA PRO A 177 1.90 -4.77 -15.78
C PRO A 177 0.38 -4.99 -15.90
N SER A 178 -0.36 -4.66 -14.83
CA SER A 178 -1.83 -4.57 -14.87
C SER A 178 -2.30 -3.19 -15.33
N GLU A 179 -3.43 -3.16 -16.02
CA GLU A 179 -4.15 -1.96 -16.44
C GLU A 179 -5.32 -1.71 -15.46
N ILE A 180 -5.36 -0.52 -14.83
CA ILE A 180 -6.44 -0.15 -13.92
C ILE A 180 -7.60 0.38 -14.75
N ASN A 181 -8.74 -0.31 -14.71
CA ASN A 181 -9.93 0.06 -15.47
C ASN A 181 -10.80 1.06 -14.69
N LYS A 182 -10.96 0.82 -13.37
CA LYS A 182 -11.78 1.65 -12.49
C LYS A 182 -11.38 1.46 -11.03
N ILE A 183 -11.42 2.54 -10.25
CA ILE A 183 -11.37 2.48 -8.78
C ILE A 183 -12.54 3.26 -8.20
N LEU A 184 -13.29 2.63 -7.32
CA LEU A 184 -14.27 3.28 -6.44
C LEU A 184 -13.74 3.24 -5.01
N VAL A 185 -13.45 4.42 -4.46
CA VAL A 185 -13.04 4.61 -3.06
C VAL A 185 -14.28 4.80 -2.21
N GLU A 186 -14.26 4.19 -1.03
CA GLU A 186 -15.32 4.25 -0.03
C GLU A 186 -14.70 4.64 1.31
N THR A 187 -15.24 5.67 1.97
CA THR A 187 -14.83 6.07 3.32
C THR A 187 -16.01 6.64 4.09
N PHE A 188 -15.99 6.46 5.40
CA PHE A 188 -16.92 7.10 6.33
C PHE A 188 -16.44 8.50 6.79
N GLU A 189 -15.24 8.93 6.37
CA GLU A 189 -14.74 10.29 6.65
C GLU A 189 -15.47 11.36 5.81
N THR A 190 -15.88 12.45 6.46
CA THR A 190 -16.72 13.50 5.86
C THR A 190 -15.91 14.53 5.06
N HIS A 191 -15.32 14.08 3.95
CA HIS A 191 -14.60 14.94 3.00
C HIS A 191 -15.55 15.64 2.02
N THR A 192 -15.53 16.98 2.02
CA THR A 192 -16.32 17.85 1.11
C THR A 192 -15.82 17.84 -0.33
N ASP A 193 -14.51 17.76 -0.53
CA ASP A 193 -13.88 17.48 -1.82
C ASP A 193 -13.77 15.95 -1.98
N PRO A 194 -14.38 15.34 -3.01
CA PRO A 194 -14.31 13.89 -3.24
C PRO A 194 -12.88 13.34 -3.36
N SER A 195 -11.94 14.10 -3.94
CA SER A 195 -10.55 13.66 -4.14
C SER A 195 -9.81 13.46 -2.81
N LEU A 196 -10.17 14.23 -1.77
CA LEU A 196 -9.57 14.09 -0.44
C LEU A 196 -9.90 12.75 0.22
N LYS A 197 -10.92 12.01 -0.25
CA LYS A 197 -11.20 10.65 0.22
C LYS A 197 -10.05 9.67 -0.01
N LEU A 198 -9.18 9.92 -0.99
CA LEU A 198 -7.94 9.15 -1.19
C LEU A 198 -6.95 9.29 -0.03
N LYS A 199 -7.01 10.40 0.71
CA LYS A 199 -6.15 10.74 1.86
C LYS A 199 -6.73 10.26 3.20
N SER A 200 -7.94 9.73 3.21
CA SER A 200 -8.57 9.14 4.41
C SER A 200 -7.65 8.10 5.03
N SER A 201 -7.53 8.08 6.36
CA SER A 201 -6.70 7.09 7.04
C SER A 201 -7.28 5.69 6.84
N ASN A 202 -8.60 5.57 7.00
CA ASN A 202 -9.36 4.35 6.77
C ASN A 202 -10.16 4.47 5.46
N ALA A 203 -10.04 3.49 4.56
CA ALA A 203 -10.74 3.49 3.28
C ALA A 203 -10.85 2.07 2.69
N ILE A 204 -11.92 1.83 1.92
CA ILE A 204 -12.09 0.62 1.11
C ILE A 204 -11.97 1.01 -0.36
N PHE A 205 -11.19 0.25 -1.13
CA PHE A 205 -10.93 0.47 -2.54
C PHE A 205 -11.50 -0.72 -3.32
N HIS A 206 -12.53 -0.48 -4.12
CA HIS A 206 -13.07 -1.44 -5.08
C HIS A 206 -12.36 -1.20 -6.41
N ILE A 207 -11.45 -2.11 -6.77
CA ILE A 207 -10.54 -1.99 -7.92
C ILE A 207 -10.97 -2.99 -9.01
N ASN A 208 -11.25 -2.49 -10.22
CA ASN A 208 -11.37 -3.28 -11.44
C ASN A 208 -10.11 -3.06 -12.27
N PHE A 209 -9.45 -4.15 -12.69
CA PHE A 209 -8.21 -4.10 -13.46
C PHE A 209 -8.08 -5.31 -14.40
N THR A 210 -7.33 -5.14 -15.48
CA THR A 210 -7.04 -6.20 -16.46
C THR A 210 -5.56 -6.57 -16.40
N ALA A 211 -5.25 -7.86 -16.49
CA ALA A 211 -3.88 -8.36 -16.63
C ALA A 211 -3.86 -9.59 -17.55
N LYS A 212 -3.01 -9.56 -18.60
CA LYS A 212 -2.93 -10.58 -19.67
C LYS A 212 -4.29 -11.02 -20.24
N SER A 213 -5.09 -10.02 -20.63
CA SER A 213 -6.42 -10.23 -21.24
C SER A 213 -7.41 -11.01 -20.35
N ARG A 214 -7.21 -10.98 -19.03
CA ARG A 214 -8.17 -11.43 -18.03
C ARG A 214 -8.53 -10.24 -17.13
N ASP A 215 -9.81 -10.11 -16.84
CA ASP A 215 -10.32 -9.06 -15.96
C ASP A 215 -10.42 -9.57 -14.52
N TYR A 216 -10.13 -8.68 -13.59
CA TYR A 216 -10.09 -8.94 -12.16
C TYR A 216 -10.88 -7.87 -11.42
N ILE A 217 -11.50 -8.29 -10.31
CA ILE A 217 -12.12 -7.41 -9.34
C ILE A 217 -11.48 -7.67 -7.98
N SER A 218 -11.18 -6.61 -7.25
CA SER A 218 -10.57 -6.68 -5.93
C SER A 218 -11.20 -5.69 -4.98
N VAL A 219 -11.28 -6.08 -3.71
CA VAL A 219 -11.62 -5.20 -2.60
C VAL A 219 -10.38 -5.13 -1.71
N VAL A 220 -9.82 -3.94 -1.58
CA VAL A 220 -8.68 -3.63 -0.70
C VAL A 220 -9.18 -2.73 0.42
N ARG A 221 -9.16 -3.20 1.66
CA ARG A 221 -9.48 -2.41 2.85
C ARG A 221 -8.20 -1.94 3.52
N ARG A 222 -7.98 -0.62 3.54
CA ARG A 222 -6.93 0.07 4.31
C ARG A 222 -7.48 0.50 5.67
N THR A 223 -6.78 0.15 6.73
CA THR A 223 -7.04 0.66 8.08
C THR A 223 -5.75 1.03 8.83
N THR A 224 -5.89 1.80 9.90
CA THR A 224 -4.83 2.10 10.88
C THR A 224 -5.39 2.00 12.31
N ASP A 225 -4.52 1.72 13.28
CA ASP A 225 -4.81 1.81 14.72
C ASP A 225 -4.55 3.22 15.29
N GLY A 226 -4.29 4.21 14.41
CA GLY A 226 -4.00 5.59 14.75
C GLY A 226 -2.54 5.86 15.14
N LYS A 227 -1.66 4.84 15.11
CA LYS A 227 -0.23 5.02 15.41
C LYS A 227 0.57 5.29 14.15
N THR A 228 1.52 6.23 14.24
CA THR A 228 2.47 6.54 13.17
C THR A 228 3.19 5.28 12.69
N GLY A 229 3.10 4.99 11.40
CA GLY A 229 3.70 3.79 10.80
C GLY A 229 2.83 2.54 10.78
N HIS A 230 1.64 2.58 11.38
CA HIS A 230 0.75 1.44 11.44
C HIS A 230 -0.31 1.53 10.35
N MET A 231 -0.28 0.58 9.42
CA MET A 231 -1.28 0.41 8.39
C MET A 231 -1.52 -1.08 8.17
N ILE A 232 -2.78 -1.45 7.96
CA ILE A 232 -3.22 -2.80 7.62
C ILE A 232 -3.90 -2.71 6.24
N LEU A 233 -3.52 -3.60 5.32
CA LEU A 233 -4.24 -3.86 4.09
C LEU A 233 -4.82 -5.27 4.12
N GLN A 234 -6.14 -5.39 4.01
CA GLN A 234 -6.84 -6.64 3.78
C GLN A 234 -7.36 -6.69 2.36
N ILE A 235 -7.14 -7.81 1.67
CA ILE A 235 -7.29 -7.91 0.22
C ILE A 235 -8.03 -9.19 -0.12
N SER A 236 -9.06 -9.07 -0.95
CA SER A 236 -9.71 -10.18 -1.63
C SER A 236 -9.83 -9.88 -3.11
N THR A 237 -9.42 -10.82 -3.95
CA THR A 237 -9.39 -10.66 -5.42
C THR A 237 -9.98 -11.88 -6.11
N TRP A 238 -10.77 -11.64 -7.14
CA TRP A 238 -11.41 -12.65 -7.99
C TRP A 238 -11.27 -12.28 -9.47
N THR A 239 -11.55 -13.21 -10.37
CA THR A 239 -11.75 -12.89 -11.79
C THR A 239 -13.09 -12.19 -12.01
N ASN A 240 -13.23 -11.52 -13.15
CA ASN A 240 -14.51 -10.97 -13.61
C ASN A 240 -14.88 -11.57 -14.99
N PRO A 241 -16.01 -12.29 -15.13
CA PRO A 241 -16.86 -12.78 -14.05
C PRO A 241 -16.10 -13.74 -13.10
N PRO A 242 -16.59 -13.96 -11.88
CA PRO A 242 -16.00 -14.94 -10.97
C PRO A 242 -15.99 -16.33 -11.62
N SER A 243 -14.82 -16.97 -11.65
CA SER A 243 -14.70 -18.36 -12.10
C SER A 243 -15.57 -19.26 -11.23
N SER A 244 -16.45 -20.05 -11.86
CA SER A 244 -17.23 -21.08 -11.18
C SER A 244 -16.32 -22.00 -10.34
N PRO A 245 -16.77 -22.46 -9.16
CA PRO A 245 -16.00 -23.36 -8.29
C PRO A 245 -15.77 -24.75 -8.91
#